data_AF-A0A1J5PQV8-F1
#
_entry.id   AF-A0A1J5PQV8-F1
#
_cell.length_a   1.000
_cell.length_b   1.000
_cell.length_c   1.000
_cell.angle_alpha   90.00
_cell.angle_beta   90.00
_cell.angle_gamma   90.00
#
_symmetry.space_group_name_H-M   'P 1'
#
loop_
_entity.id
_entity.type
_entity.pdbx_description
1 polymer ?
#
loop_
_entity_poly.entity_id
_entity_poly.type
_entity_poly.pdbx_seq_one_letter_code
_entity_poly.pdbx_strand_id
1 'polypeptide(L)'
;MLDAPWPQVDEAALVQDEIELMLQVNGKLRGSIKVPAAADKVKVPMIASGGFGDGRGLVAALALGADGINMGTRFMCTRESPIHQRIKERIIANDERETELILRTMRNTSRVAKNAVSTKVVAMEKEGATFEQVRDLVAGARGKIVYATGDADEGIWSAGQVQGLIHDIPSCAELVSRIMRDAEAIIQSRLEGMISGNRRQAAE
;
A
#
# COMPACT_ATOMS: atom_id res chain seq x y z
N MET A 1 -5.39 27.96 8.76
CA MET A 1 -5.63 26.58 8.31
C MET A 1 -5.74 25.60 9.48
N LEU A 2 -5.09 25.85 10.62
CA LEU A 2 -5.20 25.02 11.84
C LEU A 2 -6.56 25.13 12.56
N ASP A 3 -7.30 26.23 12.36
CA ASP A 3 -8.63 26.46 12.98
C ASP A 3 -9.81 26.07 12.08
N ALA A 4 -9.56 25.36 10.97
CA ALA A 4 -10.65 24.87 10.14
C ALA A 4 -11.41 23.77 10.91
N PRO A 5 -12.75 23.82 10.98
CA PRO A 5 -13.52 22.75 11.57
C PRO A 5 -13.21 21.44 10.83
N TRP A 6 -13.07 20.36 11.59
CA TRP A 6 -12.90 19.03 10.98
C TRP A 6 -14.12 18.75 10.08
N PRO A 7 -13.92 18.26 8.85
CA PRO A 7 -15.03 17.93 7.95
C PRO A 7 -16.00 16.97 8.62
N GLN A 8 -17.30 17.23 8.44
CA GLN A 8 -18.35 16.32 8.88
C GLN A 8 -18.25 15.03 8.07
N VAL A 9 -18.39 13.89 8.74
CA VAL A 9 -18.32 12.58 8.10
C VAL A 9 -19.55 12.41 7.20
N ASP A 10 -19.33 12.14 5.91
CA ASP A 10 -20.38 11.71 5.01
C ASP A 10 -20.61 10.20 5.20
N GLU A 11 -21.73 9.81 5.79
CA GLU A 11 -22.07 8.40 6.02
C GLU A 11 -22.15 7.60 4.71
N ALA A 12 -22.48 8.26 3.58
CA ALA A 12 -22.48 7.59 2.28
C ALA A 12 -21.07 7.17 1.86
N ALA A 13 -20.03 7.88 2.30
CA ALA A 13 -18.63 7.53 2.05
C ALA A 13 -18.13 6.39 2.97
N LEU A 14 -18.91 6.00 4.00
CA LEU A 14 -18.59 4.88 4.89
C LEU A 14 -19.17 3.53 4.39
N VAL A 15 -20.04 3.56 3.39
CA VAL A 15 -20.63 2.35 2.81
C VAL A 15 -19.52 1.55 2.11
N GLN A 16 -19.28 0.33 2.60
CA GLN A 16 -18.37 -0.61 1.93
C GLN A 16 -19.17 -1.43 0.91
N ASP A 17 -19.25 -0.93 -0.31
CA ASP A 17 -19.81 -1.64 -1.45
C ASP A 17 -18.71 -1.96 -2.46
N GLU A 18 -18.17 -3.17 -2.41
CA GLU A 18 -17.06 -3.59 -3.28
C GLU A 18 -17.50 -4.71 -4.22
N ILE A 19 -17.09 -4.60 -5.49
CA ILE A 19 -17.10 -5.70 -6.44
C ILE A 19 -15.66 -6.22 -6.55
N GLU A 20 -15.50 -7.54 -6.51
CA GLU A 20 -14.20 -8.17 -6.74
C GLU A 20 -14.07 -8.60 -8.21
N LEU A 21 -13.20 -7.93 -8.94
CA LEU A 21 -12.84 -8.29 -10.31
C LEU A 21 -11.73 -9.35 -10.30
N MET A 22 -12.00 -10.53 -10.85
CA MET A 22 -11.02 -11.60 -10.96
C MET A 22 -10.06 -11.33 -12.13
N LEU A 23 -8.77 -11.13 -11.84
CA LEU A 23 -7.76 -10.81 -12.83
C LEU A 23 -7.15 -12.09 -13.39
N GLN A 24 -7.50 -12.43 -14.63
CA GLN A 24 -6.84 -13.50 -15.39
C GLN A 24 -5.89 -12.94 -16.43
N VAL A 25 -4.67 -13.46 -16.49
CA VAL A 25 -3.69 -13.13 -17.53
C VAL A 25 -3.30 -14.42 -18.25
N ASN A 26 -3.56 -14.46 -19.56
CA ASN A 26 -3.37 -15.64 -20.41
C ASN A 26 -4.08 -16.89 -19.85
N GLY A 27 -5.35 -16.73 -19.44
CA GLY A 27 -6.19 -17.81 -18.92
C GLY A 27 -5.83 -18.33 -17.53
N LYS A 28 -4.89 -17.68 -16.83
CA LYS A 28 -4.50 -18.04 -15.46
C LYS A 28 -4.92 -16.94 -14.48
N LEU A 29 -5.58 -17.31 -13.39
CA LEU A 29 -5.89 -16.39 -12.30
C LEU A 29 -4.58 -15.87 -11.69
N ARG A 30 -4.40 -14.55 -11.71
CA ARG A 30 -3.21 -13.87 -11.18
C ARG A 30 -3.51 -13.02 -9.95
N GLY A 31 -4.78 -12.77 -9.67
CA GLY A 31 -5.22 -12.06 -8.48
C GLY A 31 -6.64 -11.55 -8.63
N SER A 32 -6.99 -10.59 -7.80
CA SER A 32 -8.25 -9.87 -7.86
C SER A 32 -8.05 -8.39 -7.53
N ILE A 33 -9.00 -7.57 -7.96
CA ILE A 33 -9.04 -6.13 -7.70
C ILE A 33 -10.40 -5.82 -7.10
N LYS A 34 -10.42 -5.11 -5.98
CA LYS A 34 -11.66 -4.59 -5.39
C LYS A 34 -11.96 -3.23 -5.98
N VAL A 35 -13.19 -3.05 -6.46
CA VAL A 35 -13.66 -1.82 -7.07
C VAL A 35 -14.92 -1.34 -6.35
N PRO A 36 -15.09 -0.04 -6.10
CA PRO A 36 -16.30 0.47 -5.50
C PRO A 36 -17.49 0.26 -6.44
N ALA A 37 -18.54 -0.42 -5.97
CA ALA A 37 -19.73 -0.72 -6.77
C ALA A 37 -20.53 0.55 -7.11
N ALA A 38 -20.44 1.57 -6.26
CA ALA A 38 -21.06 2.87 -6.44
C ALA A 38 -20.07 3.99 -6.78
N ALA A 39 -18.90 3.67 -7.37
CA ALA A 39 -17.91 4.69 -7.76
C ALA A 39 -18.54 5.87 -8.53
N ASP A 40 -19.45 5.56 -9.47
CA ASP A 40 -20.14 6.55 -10.30
C ASP A 40 -21.20 7.39 -9.56
N LYS A 41 -21.58 6.99 -8.34
CA LYS A 41 -22.62 7.66 -7.53
C LYS A 41 -22.03 8.63 -6.51
N VAL A 42 -20.76 8.47 -6.16
CA VAL A 42 -20.06 9.31 -5.20
C VAL A 42 -19.63 10.60 -5.89
N LYS A 43 -20.06 11.75 -5.35
CA LYS A 43 -19.77 13.08 -5.92
C LYS A 43 -18.56 13.76 -5.30
N VAL A 44 -18.09 13.26 -4.17
CA VAL A 44 -16.90 13.78 -3.49
C VAL A 44 -15.64 13.13 -4.08
N PRO A 45 -14.50 13.83 -4.14
CA PRO A 45 -13.26 13.24 -4.66
C PRO A 45 -12.85 12.00 -3.86
N MET A 46 -12.51 10.92 -4.57
CA MET A 46 -12.15 9.63 -4.00
C MET A 46 -10.65 9.38 -4.09
N ILE A 47 -10.01 9.00 -2.98
CA ILE A 47 -8.58 8.67 -2.95
C ILE A 47 -8.41 7.17 -2.70
N ALA A 48 -7.81 6.47 -3.66
CA ALA A 48 -7.48 5.06 -3.49
C ALA A 48 -6.26 4.90 -2.57
N SER A 49 -6.28 3.94 -1.64
CA SER A 49 -5.23 3.79 -0.62
C SER A 49 -4.82 2.33 -0.46
N GLY A 50 -3.50 2.10 -0.33
CA GLY A 50 -2.92 0.78 -0.10
C GLY A 50 -2.56 0.03 -1.40
N GLY A 51 -1.33 -0.48 -1.48
CA GLY A 51 -0.85 -1.22 -2.66
C GLY A 51 -0.27 -0.36 -3.78
N PHE A 52 -0.38 0.97 -3.71
CA PHE A 52 0.13 1.89 -4.74
C PHE A 52 1.58 2.32 -4.46
N GLY A 53 2.44 2.28 -5.49
CA GLY A 53 3.85 2.65 -5.39
C GLY A 53 4.47 3.25 -6.66
N ASP A 54 3.75 3.28 -7.78
CA ASP A 54 4.23 3.80 -9.06
C ASP A 54 3.08 4.34 -9.96
N GLY A 55 3.42 4.78 -11.17
CA GLY A 55 2.46 5.29 -12.15
C GLY A 55 1.44 4.27 -12.67
N ARG A 56 1.77 2.96 -12.66
CA ARG A 56 0.81 1.91 -13.04
C ARG A 56 -0.32 1.84 -12.03
N GLY A 57 0.04 1.91 -10.75
CA GLY A 57 -0.91 1.99 -9.65
C GLY A 57 -1.82 3.21 -9.75
N LEU A 58 -1.25 4.39 -10.08
CA LEU A 58 -2.04 5.60 -10.29
C LEU A 58 -3.05 5.44 -11.44
N VAL A 59 -2.61 5.00 -12.62
CA VAL A 59 -3.52 4.81 -13.77
C VAL A 59 -4.62 3.80 -13.45
N ALA A 60 -4.27 2.71 -12.75
CA ALA A 60 -5.27 1.73 -12.32
C ALA A 60 -6.30 2.36 -11.38
N ALA A 61 -5.87 3.15 -10.39
CA ALA A 61 -6.78 3.84 -9.48
C ALA A 61 -7.72 4.81 -10.21
N LEU A 62 -7.17 5.62 -11.12
CA LEU A 62 -7.96 6.56 -11.93
C LEU A 62 -8.99 5.84 -12.80
N ALA A 63 -8.59 4.73 -13.43
CA ALA A 63 -9.49 3.92 -14.26
C ALA A 63 -10.61 3.25 -13.45
N LEU A 64 -10.44 3.10 -12.14
CA LEU A 64 -11.43 2.53 -11.21
C LEU A 64 -12.30 3.61 -10.54
N GLY A 65 -12.17 4.88 -10.96
CA GLY A 65 -13.00 5.98 -10.49
C GLY A 65 -12.41 6.80 -9.36
N ALA A 66 -11.20 6.51 -8.88
CA ALA A 66 -10.53 7.38 -7.92
C ALA A 66 -9.96 8.64 -8.61
N ASP A 67 -9.80 9.72 -7.85
CA ASP A 67 -9.21 10.99 -8.27
C ASP A 67 -7.73 11.12 -7.86
N GLY A 68 -7.22 10.14 -7.11
CA GLY A 68 -5.82 10.12 -6.67
C GLY A 68 -5.48 8.87 -5.87
N ILE A 69 -4.21 8.79 -5.48
CA ILE A 69 -3.68 7.69 -4.66
C ILE A 69 -3.04 8.21 -3.37
N ASN A 70 -3.23 7.47 -2.29
CA ASN A 70 -2.53 7.61 -1.03
C ASN A 70 -1.49 6.49 -0.88
N MET A 71 -0.29 6.85 -0.39
CA MET A 71 0.83 5.92 -0.25
C MET A 71 1.47 6.06 1.13
N GLY A 72 1.78 4.92 1.78
CA GLY A 72 2.54 4.88 3.03
C GLY A 72 3.96 4.35 2.79
N THR A 73 4.08 3.04 2.58
CA THR A 73 5.36 2.33 2.37
C THR A 73 6.25 2.98 1.31
N ARG A 74 5.68 3.49 0.21
CA ARG A 74 6.44 4.16 -0.86
C ARG A 74 7.16 5.42 -0.38
N PHE A 75 6.51 6.22 0.47
CA PHE A 75 7.12 7.44 1.03
C PHE A 75 8.10 7.14 2.17
N MET A 76 8.02 5.97 2.82
CA MET A 76 9.08 5.55 3.75
C MET A 76 10.44 5.44 3.06
N CYS A 77 10.45 5.03 1.78
CA CYS A 77 11.63 4.94 0.93
C CYS A 77 11.83 6.19 0.06
N THR A 78 11.92 7.36 0.70
CA THR A 78 12.41 8.61 0.08
C THR A 78 13.57 9.19 0.90
N ARG A 79 14.37 10.08 0.30
CA ARG A 79 15.51 10.71 1.00
C ARG A 79 15.07 11.52 2.21
N GLU A 80 13.94 12.22 2.10
CA GLU A 80 13.38 13.12 3.11
C GLU A 80 12.70 12.39 4.27
N SER A 81 12.32 11.13 4.07
CA SER A 81 11.77 10.29 5.15
C SER A 81 12.76 10.21 6.32
N PRO A 82 12.36 10.58 7.56
CA PRO A 82 13.27 10.69 8.70
C PRO A 82 13.58 9.33 9.35
N ILE A 83 13.12 8.21 8.77
CA ILE A 83 13.38 6.88 9.31
C ILE A 83 14.81 6.44 9.01
N HIS A 84 15.35 5.58 9.87
CA HIS A 84 16.69 5.05 9.74
C HIS A 84 16.92 4.35 8.39
N GLN A 85 18.08 4.59 7.79
CA GLN A 85 18.45 4.11 6.45
C GLN A 85 18.29 2.59 6.27
N ARG A 86 18.72 1.81 7.28
CA ARG A 86 18.55 0.33 7.31
C ARG A 86 17.10 -0.13 7.13
N ILE A 87 16.10 0.65 7.57
CA ILE A 87 14.68 0.30 7.37
C ILE A 87 14.29 0.49 5.90
N LYS A 88 14.77 1.56 5.25
CA LYS A 88 14.55 1.78 3.81
C LYS A 88 15.19 0.66 2.98
N GLU A 89 16.41 0.26 3.34
CA GLU A 89 17.12 -0.85 2.70
C GLU A 89 16.41 -2.18 2.92
N ARG A 90 15.87 -2.42 4.13
CA ARG A 90 15.05 -3.60 4.41
C ARG A 90 13.80 -3.64 3.52
N ILE A 91 13.08 -2.52 3.37
CA ILE A 91 11.90 -2.44 2.49
C ILE A 91 12.28 -2.77 1.04
N ILE A 92 13.42 -2.27 0.55
CA ILE A 92 13.90 -2.53 -0.83
C ILE A 92 14.30 -4.00 -1.03
N ALA A 93 14.87 -4.64 0.00
CA ALA A 93 15.28 -6.04 -0.07
C ALA A 93 14.11 -7.02 0.04
N ASN A 94 12.96 -6.56 0.55
CA ASN A 94 11.78 -7.39 0.78
C ASN A 94 10.93 -7.55 -0.50
N ASP A 95 10.34 -8.73 -0.67
CA ASP A 95 9.30 -8.96 -1.67
C ASP A 95 7.88 -8.73 -1.10
N GLU A 96 6.85 -8.98 -1.91
CA GLU A 96 5.44 -8.76 -1.54
C GLU A 96 4.92 -9.69 -0.43
N ARG A 97 5.66 -10.75 -0.09
CA ARG A 97 5.32 -11.78 0.88
C ARG A 97 5.93 -11.51 2.26
N GLU A 98 6.88 -10.59 2.35
CA GLU A 98 7.56 -10.19 3.59
C GLU A 98 6.70 -9.24 4.46
N THR A 99 5.41 -9.56 4.60
CA THR A 99 4.48 -8.90 5.53
C THR A 99 3.66 -9.94 6.29
N GLU A 100 3.19 -9.59 7.48
CA GLU A 100 2.29 -10.42 8.28
C GLU A 100 1.04 -9.67 8.68
N LEU A 101 -0.03 -10.42 8.97
CA LEU A 101 -1.25 -9.91 9.57
C LEU A 101 -1.27 -10.34 11.03
N ILE A 102 -1.14 -9.38 11.94
CA ILE A 102 -1.24 -9.58 13.39
C ILE A 102 -2.63 -9.18 13.90
N LEU A 103 -2.98 -9.65 15.09
CA LEU A 103 -4.20 -9.34 15.85
C LEU A 103 -5.50 -9.73 15.11
N ARG A 104 -5.43 -10.74 14.23
CA ARG A 104 -6.58 -11.24 13.47
C ARG A 104 -7.60 -11.90 14.36
N THR A 105 -7.17 -12.73 15.32
CA THR A 105 -8.08 -13.44 16.24
C THR A 105 -8.80 -12.46 17.18
N MET A 106 -8.21 -11.29 17.39
CA MET A 106 -8.72 -10.22 18.24
C MET A 106 -9.58 -9.19 17.49
N ARG A 107 -9.88 -9.42 16.20
CA ARG A 107 -10.63 -8.49 15.33
C ARG A 107 -10.03 -7.08 15.25
N ASN A 108 -8.71 -6.98 15.41
CA ASN A 108 -7.95 -5.72 15.33
C ASN A 108 -6.81 -5.83 14.30
N THR A 109 -7.13 -6.43 13.15
CA THR A 109 -6.14 -6.86 12.16
C THR A 109 -5.26 -5.71 11.70
N SER A 110 -3.94 -5.88 11.78
CA SER A 110 -2.95 -4.92 11.28
C SER A 110 -1.94 -5.61 10.37
N ARG A 111 -1.64 -4.99 9.22
CA ARG A 111 -0.56 -5.45 8.34
C ARG A 111 0.75 -4.78 8.71
N VAL A 112 1.76 -5.60 8.93
CA VAL A 112 3.08 -5.18 9.43
C VAL A 112 4.18 -5.84 8.62
N ALA A 113 5.40 -5.30 8.66
CA ALA A 113 6.55 -5.98 8.12
C ALA A 113 6.76 -7.31 8.86
N LYS A 114 7.16 -8.35 8.12
CA LYS A 114 7.51 -9.64 8.72
C LYS A 114 8.86 -9.52 9.44
N ASN A 115 8.89 -9.82 10.73
CA ASN A 115 10.10 -9.80 11.55
C ASN A 115 9.97 -10.75 12.76
N ALA A 116 11.00 -10.84 13.60
CA ALA A 116 10.98 -11.73 14.76
C ALA A 116 9.79 -11.47 15.72
N VAL A 117 9.39 -10.21 15.89
CA VAL A 117 8.30 -9.81 16.80
C VAL A 117 6.93 -10.14 16.20
N SER A 118 6.69 -9.82 14.93
CA SER A 118 5.42 -10.11 14.25
C SER A 118 5.19 -11.61 14.20
N THR A 119 6.21 -12.39 13.84
CA THR A 119 6.11 -13.85 13.74
C THR A 119 5.82 -14.46 15.11
N LYS A 120 6.41 -13.92 16.18
CA LYS A 120 6.08 -14.32 17.56
C LYS A 120 4.63 -13.99 17.92
N VAL A 121 4.13 -12.81 17.59
CA VAL A 121 2.72 -12.42 17.84
C VAL A 121 1.76 -13.35 17.11
N VAL A 122 2.00 -13.63 15.83
CA VAL A 122 1.19 -14.57 15.04
C VAL A 122 1.20 -15.98 15.63
N ALA A 123 2.36 -16.45 16.14
CA ALA A 123 2.45 -17.74 16.82
C ALA A 123 1.62 -17.77 18.11
N MET A 124 1.74 -16.75 18.95
CA MET A 124 0.96 -16.62 20.19
C MET A 124 -0.55 -16.56 19.91
N GLU A 125 -0.97 -15.85 18.87
CA GLU A 125 -2.39 -15.81 18.47
C GLU A 125 -2.93 -17.19 18.08
N LYS A 126 -2.13 -18.01 17.38
CA LYS A 126 -2.52 -19.39 17.02
C LYS A 126 -2.69 -20.28 18.24
N GLU A 127 -1.98 -19.99 19.32
CA GLU A 127 -2.08 -20.67 20.62
C GLU A 127 -3.23 -20.12 21.49
N GLY A 128 -3.98 -19.12 21.01
CA GLY A 128 -5.12 -18.55 21.71
C GLY A 128 -4.76 -17.44 22.70
N ALA A 129 -3.60 -16.78 22.54
CA ALA A 129 -3.20 -15.67 23.41
C ALA A 129 -4.21 -14.51 23.39
N THR A 130 -4.39 -13.87 24.54
CA THR A 130 -5.19 -12.65 24.69
C THR A 130 -4.38 -11.40 24.34
N PHE A 131 -5.07 -10.26 24.20
CA PHE A 131 -4.40 -8.99 23.90
C PHE A 131 -3.39 -8.60 25.00
N GLU A 132 -3.73 -8.84 26.26
CA GLU A 132 -2.87 -8.57 27.43
C GLU A 132 -1.51 -9.26 27.29
N GLN A 133 -1.49 -10.48 26.74
CA GLN A 133 -0.28 -11.28 26.61
C GLN A 133 0.63 -10.83 25.46
N VAL A 134 0.09 -10.15 24.45
CA VAL A 134 0.86 -9.63 23.30
C VAL A 134 1.09 -8.11 23.36
N ARG A 135 0.46 -7.41 24.30
CA ARG A 135 0.43 -5.94 24.40
C ARG A 135 1.82 -5.31 24.35
N ASP A 136 2.76 -5.86 25.11
CA ASP A 136 4.12 -5.33 25.19
C ASP A 136 4.93 -5.58 23.90
N LEU A 137 4.57 -6.60 23.12
CA LEU A 137 5.20 -6.87 21.82
C LEU A 137 4.72 -5.90 20.74
N VAL A 138 3.42 -5.58 20.75
CA VAL A 138 2.79 -4.73 19.74
C VAL A 138 2.73 -3.24 20.14
N ALA A 139 3.34 -2.89 21.28
CA ALA A 139 3.36 -1.53 21.78
C ALA A 139 4.02 -0.57 20.77
N GLY A 140 3.29 0.47 20.36
CA GLY A 140 3.79 1.46 19.41
C GLY A 140 5.06 2.19 19.88
N ALA A 141 5.30 2.24 21.21
CA ALA A 141 6.54 2.75 21.77
C ALA A 141 7.77 1.95 21.29
N ARG A 142 7.68 0.61 21.19
CA ARG A 142 8.74 -0.24 20.63
C ARG A 142 8.86 -0.08 19.12
N GLY A 143 7.73 0.01 18.42
CA GLY A 143 7.72 0.27 16.98
C GLY A 143 8.45 1.57 16.58
N LYS A 144 8.36 2.62 17.40
CA LYS A 144 9.12 3.86 17.18
C LYS A 144 10.63 3.66 17.25
N ILE A 145 11.12 2.73 18.09
CA ILE A 145 12.55 2.43 18.23
C ILE A 145 13.10 1.85 16.92
N VAL A 146 12.32 1.05 16.20
CA VAL A 146 12.69 0.51 14.87
C VAL A 146 13.07 1.65 13.93
N TYR A 147 12.24 2.68 13.82
CA TYR A 147 12.48 3.81 12.92
C TYR A 147 13.66 4.68 13.36
N ALA A 148 13.97 4.73 14.66
CA ALA A 148 15.07 5.54 15.19
C ALA A 148 16.44 4.83 15.10
N THR A 149 16.48 3.53 15.40
CA THR A 149 17.73 2.75 15.55
C THR A 149 18.07 1.94 14.29
N GLY A 150 17.08 1.67 13.45
CA GLY A 150 17.24 0.80 12.29
C GLY A 150 17.29 -0.69 12.60
N ASP A 151 17.03 -1.09 13.84
CA ASP A 151 16.83 -2.49 14.19
C ASP A 151 15.40 -2.90 13.81
N ALA A 152 15.29 -3.62 12.68
CA ALA A 152 14.02 -4.07 12.13
C ALA A 152 13.32 -5.14 12.99
N ASP A 153 14.01 -5.74 13.96
CA ASP A 153 13.51 -6.81 14.82
C ASP A 153 13.17 -6.34 16.24
N GLU A 154 13.39 -5.05 16.55
CA GLU A 154 13.17 -4.49 17.90
C GLU A 154 11.68 -4.35 18.28
N GLY A 155 10.80 -4.25 17.28
CA GLY A 155 9.37 -4.04 17.48
C GLY A 155 8.54 -4.18 16.21
N ILE A 156 7.23 -3.98 16.35
CA ILE A 156 6.31 -3.97 15.21
C ILE A 156 6.43 -2.67 14.42
N TRP A 157 6.54 -2.77 13.10
CA TRP A 157 6.51 -1.62 12.20
C TRP A 157 5.67 -1.90 10.95
N SER A 158 4.95 -0.89 10.47
CA SER A 158 4.02 -1.04 9.36
C SER A 158 4.76 -1.05 8.02
N ALA A 159 4.43 -2.04 7.18
CA ALA A 159 4.81 -2.10 5.78
C ALA A 159 3.69 -2.80 4.99
N GLY A 160 3.39 -2.28 3.80
CA GLY A 160 2.47 -2.88 2.85
C GLY A 160 3.18 -3.78 1.85
N GLN A 161 2.45 -4.72 1.24
CA GLN A 161 2.97 -5.64 0.22
C GLN A 161 3.56 -4.92 -1.01
N VAL A 162 3.19 -3.65 -1.22
CA VAL A 162 3.79 -2.77 -2.23
C VAL A 162 5.32 -2.64 -2.11
N GLN A 163 5.92 -3.01 -0.96
CA GLN A 163 7.38 -3.09 -0.83
C GLN A 163 8.03 -3.93 -1.93
N GLY A 164 7.37 -4.98 -2.43
CA GLY A 164 7.88 -5.78 -3.56
C GLY A 164 7.95 -5.04 -4.90
N LEU A 165 7.44 -3.81 -4.99
CA LEU A 165 7.55 -2.90 -6.14
C LEU A 165 8.50 -1.72 -5.88
N ILE A 166 9.12 -1.65 -4.70
CA ILE A 166 9.99 -0.55 -4.28
C ILE A 166 11.44 -0.98 -4.44
N HIS A 167 12.17 -0.30 -5.33
CA HIS A 167 13.54 -0.70 -5.70
C HIS A 167 14.57 0.43 -5.56
N ASP A 168 14.19 1.57 -4.98
CA ASP A 168 15.00 2.78 -4.93
C ASP A 168 14.61 3.75 -3.80
N ILE A 169 15.45 4.76 -3.54
CA ILE A 169 15.24 5.81 -2.53
C ILE A 169 15.40 7.20 -3.19
N PRO A 170 14.44 7.64 -4.03
CA PRO A 170 14.47 8.97 -4.66
C PRO A 170 14.14 10.07 -3.64
N SER A 171 14.31 11.33 -4.02
CA SER A 171 13.60 12.43 -3.33
C SER A 171 12.09 12.31 -3.52
N CYS A 172 11.33 12.92 -2.62
CA CYS A 172 9.87 13.05 -2.76
C CYS A 172 9.50 13.75 -4.07
N ALA A 173 10.25 14.78 -4.48
CA ALA A 173 10.02 15.47 -5.74
C ALA A 173 10.21 14.55 -6.95
N GLU A 174 11.34 13.85 -7.03
CA GLU A 174 11.62 12.88 -8.10
C GLU A 174 10.58 11.76 -8.14
N LEU A 175 10.18 11.24 -6.97
CA LEU A 175 9.16 10.20 -6.85
C LEU A 175 7.84 10.65 -7.46
N VAL A 176 7.31 11.79 -7.03
CA VAL A 176 6.01 12.31 -7.50
C VAL A 176 6.08 12.64 -8.99
N SER A 177 7.11 13.35 -9.44
CA SER A 177 7.29 13.67 -10.87
C SER A 177 7.40 12.42 -11.73
N ARG A 178 8.09 11.36 -11.25
CA ARG A 178 8.16 10.09 -11.97
C ARG A 178 6.79 9.41 -12.04
N ILE A 179 6.04 9.33 -10.95
CA ILE A 179 4.71 8.70 -10.95
C ILE A 179 3.79 9.39 -11.96
N MET A 180 3.77 10.73 -11.98
CA MET A 180 2.96 11.50 -12.92
C MET A 180 3.39 11.25 -14.37
N ARG A 181 4.69 11.37 -14.66
CA ARG A 181 5.23 11.12 -16.01
C ARG A 181 4.96 9.70 -16.50
N ASP A 182 5.14 8.71 -15.64
CA ASP A 182 4.90 7.30 -16.00
C ASP A 182 3.40 7.06 -16.24
N ALA A 183 2.52 7.69 -15.45
CA ALA A 183 1.08 7.62 -15.65
C ALA A 183 0.64 8.28 -16.97
N GLU A 184 1.14 9.48 -17.27
CA GLU A 184 0.91 10.18 -18.54
C GLU A 184 1.35 9.32 -19.73
N ALA A 185 2.57 8.74 -19.67
CA ALA A 185 3.08 7.87 -20.71
C ALA A 185 2.24 6.59 -20.90
N ILE A 186 1.74 6.00 -19.81
CA ILE A 186 0.83 4.86 -19.90
C ILE A 186 -0.47 5.25 -20.60
N ILE A 187 -1.08 6.38 -20.24
CA ILE A 187 -2.34 6.84 -20.81
C ILE A 187 -2.16 7.20 -22.29
N GLN A 188 -1.21 8.07 -22.61
CA GLN A 188 -1.04 8.66 -23.94
C GLN A 188 -0.30 7.75 -24.93
N SER A 189 0.51 6.79 -24.47
CA SER A 189 1.24 5.91 -25.39
C SER A 189 0.71 4.48 -25.36
N ARG A 190 0.61 3.87 -24.18
CA ARG A 190 0.22 2.46 -24.08
C ARG A 190 -1.26 2.27 -24.33
N LEU A 191 -2.12 3.00 -23.61
CA LEU A 191 -3.58 2.83 -23.72
C LEU A 191 -4.10 3.40 -25.04
N GLU A 192 -3.65 4.60 -25.44
CA GLU A 192 -3.99 5.17 -26.76
C GLU A 192 -3.56 4.27 -27.93
N GLY A 193 -2.37 3.65 -27.85
CA GLY A 193 -1.89 2.69 -28.85
C GLY A 193 -2.78 1.45 -28.98
N MET A 194 -3.46 1.04 -27.91
CA MET A 194 -4.42 -0.07 -27.95
C MET A 194 -5.73 0.32 -28.62
N ILE A 195 -6.15 1.59 -28.50
CA ILE A 195 -7.37 2.12 -29.12
C ILE A 195 -7.14 2.36 -30.62
N SER A 196 -5.99 2.93 -30.99
CA SER A 196 -5.66 3.30 -32.38
C SER A 196 -5.26 2.12 -33.28
N GLY A 197 -5.28 0.89 -32.78
CA GLY A 197 -4.98 -0.32 -33.57
C GLY A 197 -3.49 -0.57 -33.84
N ASN A 198 -2.60 0.31 -33.40
CA ASN A 198 -1.15 0.11 -33.47
C ASN A 198 -0.68 -0.85 -32.36
N ARG A 199 -1.01 -2.14 -32.48
CA ARG A 199 -0.36 -3.17 -31.65
C ARG A 199 1.13 -3.15 -31.95
N ARG A 200 1.95 -2.94 -30.91
CA ARG A 200 3.37 -3.31 -30.95
C ARG A 200 3.45 -4.73 -31.51
N GLN A 201 4.11 -4.90 -32.65
CA GLN A 201 4.55 -6.21 -33.11
C GLN A 201 5.27 -6.85 -31.92
N ALA A 202 4.80 -8.01 -31.51
CA ALA A 202 5.44 -8.77 -30.45
C ALA A 202 6.89 -8.98 -30.87
N ALA A 203 7.83 -8.53 -30.04
CA ALA A 203 9.22 -8.89 -30.22
C ALA A 203 9.33 -10.41 -30.05
N GLU A 204 9.79 -11.08 -31.12
CA GLU A 204 10.20 -12.49 -31.12
C GLU A 204 11.40 -12.72 -30.21
#